data_AF-A0A1F2TDY6-F1
#
_entry.id   AF-A0A1F2TDY6-F1
#
_cell.length_a   1.000
_cell.length_b   1.000
_cell.length_c   1.000
_cell.angle_alpha   90.00
_cell.angle_beta   90.00
_cell.angle_gamma   90.00
#
_symmetry.space_group_name_H-M   'P 1'
#
loop_
_entity.id
_entity.type
_entity.pdbx_description
1 polymer ?
#
loop_
_entity_poly.entity_id
_entity_poly.type
_entity_poly.pdbx_seq_one_letter_code
_entity_poly.pdbx_strand_id
1 'polypeptide(L)'
;MTKHASTRGALLAGVLFAAMAPAVSTQPQTLALTHVTIVDTTGGPLSPDMTVIVSDRRIARIEPSASAPVPAGAQVIDAAGKYLIPGLWDMHVRWYDEQLQAATINPARFMGTTDSLGSVGVGKAADLVLLDRNPLDGIRNTTAIDGVMFDGRWLDRAALDKLLAQAERTARS
;
A
#
# COMPACT_ATOMS: atom_id res chain seq x y z
N MET A 1 82.45 10.17 -11.39
CA MET A 1 81.15 10.12 -12.10
C MET A 1 80.71 8.66 -12.01
N THR A 2 79.70 8.20 -11.26
CA THR A 2 78.43 8.74 -10.75
C THR A 2 77.91 7.86 -9.57
N LYS A 3 77.58 8.51 -8.43
CA LYS A 3 76.52 8.29 -7.39
C LYS A 3 76.24 6.85 -6.87
N HIS A 4 76.45 6.55 -5.56
CA HIS A 4 75.50 6.61 -4.41
C HIS A 4 74.22 5.74 -4.58
N ALA A 5 73.59 5.05 -3.61
CA ALA A 5 73.79 4.62 -2.22
C ALA A 5 72.45 3.91 -1.78
N SER A 6 72.46 3.17 -0.64
CA SER A 6 71.30 2.79 0.22
C SER A 6 70.40 1.62 -0.24
N THR A 7 70.20 0.49 0.47
CA THR A 7 69.81 0.17 1.87
C THR A 7 68.30 0.28 2.16
N ARG A 8 67.68 -0.90 2.44
CA ARG A 8 66.52 -1.26 3.31
C ARG A 8 65.20 -0.46 3.26
N GLY A 9 64.07 -1.17 3.29
CA GLY A 9 62.86 -0.67 3.97
C GLY A 9 61.52 -1.20 3.45
N ALA A 10 60.73 -1.77 4.35
CA ALA A 10 59.39 -2.33 4.21
C ALA A 10 58.32 -1.34 3.69
N LEU A 11 57.20 -1.86 3.17
CA LEU A 11 55.88 -1.79 3.84
C LEU A 11 54.78 -2.39 2.95
N LEU A 12 54.05 -3.34 3.53
CA LEU A 12 52.76 -3.83 3.04
C LEU A 12 51.76 -2.66 2.98
N ALA A 13 51.28 -2.32 1.79
CA ALA A 13 50.08 -1.51 1.63
C ALA A 13 48.88 -2.47 1.49
N GLY A 14 48.27 -2.80 2.62
CA GLY A 14 46.99 -3.50 2.67
C GLY A 14 45.91 -2.60 2.08
N VAL A 15 45.34 -3.00 0.94
CA VAL A 15 44.13 -2.40 0.40
C VAL A 15 42.96 -2.93 1.23
N LEU A 16 42.53 -2.14 2.23
CA LEU A 16 41.25 -2.33 2.91
C LEU A 16 40.15 -2.02 1.89
N PHE A 17 39.65 -3.03 1.19
CA PHE A 17 38.40 -2.91 0.44
C PHE A 17 37.27 -3.00 1.47
N ALA A 18 36.88 -1.85 2.03
CA ALA A 18 35.70 -1.77 2.88
C ALA A 18 34.50 -2.18 2.01
N ALA A 19 33.98 -3.37 2.25
CA ALA A 19 32.75 -3.84 1.64
C ALA A 19 31.62 -2.90 2.10
N MET A 20 31.25 -1.95 1.24
CA MET A 20 29.96 -1.29 1.34
C MET A 20 28.89 -2.36 1.13
N ALA A 21 28.44 -2.96 2.23
CA ALA A 21 27.13 -3.59 2.22
C ALA A 21 26.12 -2.52 1.79
N PRO A 22 25.21 -2.79 0.84
CA PRO A 22 24.13 -1.85 0.60
C PRO A 22 23.38 -1.74 1.93
N ALA A 23 23.35 -0.53 2.49
CA ALA A 23 22.44 -0.25 3.59
C ALA A 23 21.04 -0.49 3.01
N VAL A 24 20.47 -1.66 3.32
CA VAL A 24 19.04 -1.90 3.08
C VAL A 24 18.36 -0.81 3.87
N SER A 25 17.81 0.17 3.18
CA SER A 25 17.14 1.30 3.79
C SER A 25 15.93 0.75 4.54
N THR A 26 16.08 0.56 5.85
CA THR A 26 14.99 0.28 6.80
C THR A 26 14.15 1.54 7.04
N GLN A 27 13.92 2.34 5.99
CA GLN A 27 12.93 3.39 6.08
C GLN A 27 11.56 2.70 6.10
N PRO A 28 10.67 3.06 7.05
CA PRO A 28 9.30 2.60 7.03
C PRO A 28 8.75 2.83 5.63
N GLN A 29 8.34 1.76 4.94
CA GLN A 29 7.82 1.86 3.58
C GLN A 29 6.50 2.62 3.67
N THR A 30 6.62 3.93 3.57
CA THR A 30 5.50 4.87 3.68
C THR A 30 4.97 5.04 2.28
N LEU A 31 3.69 4.74 2.07
CA LEU A 31 3.02 4.94 0.80
C LEU A 31 2.10 6.15 0.90
N ALA A 32 2.14 7.04 -0.09
CA ALA A 32 1.21 8.14 -0.24
C ALA A 32 0.42 7.97 -1.54
N LEU A 33 -0.88 7.73 -1.42
CA LEU A 33 -1.83 7.72 -2.52
C LEU A 33 -2.45 9.12 -2.61
N THR A 34 -2.11 9.90 -3.64
CA THR A 34 -2.55 11.30 -3.78
C THR A 34 -3.71 11.42 -4.76
N HIS A 35 -4.55 12.45 -4.61
CA HIS A 35 -5.64 12.78 -5.54
C HIS A 35 -6.68 11.68 -5.74
N VAL A 36 -6.84 10.79 -4.75
CA VAL A 36 -7.74 9.64 -4.86
C VAL A 36 -9.16 9.97 -4.40
N THR A 37 -10.15 9.33 -5.02
CA THR A 37 -11.53 9.37 -4.52
C THR A 37 -11.76 8.20 -3.57
N ILE A 38 -12.02 8.47 -2.29
CA ILE A 38 -12.29 7.41 -1.31
C ILE A 38 -13.77 7.01 -1.38
N VAL A 39 -14.01 5.71 -1.46
CA VAL A 39 -15.33 5.09 -1.43
C VAL A 39 -15.43 4.21 -0.18
N ASP A 40 -16.27 4.63 0.76
CA ASP A 40 -16.52 3.91 2.01
C ASP A 40 -17.86 3.17 1.96
N THR A 41 -17.97 2.06 2.70
CA THR A 41 -19.17 1.20 2.76
C THR A 41 -20.12 1.60 3.89
N THR A 42 -19.82 2.66 4.62
CA THR A 42 -20.66 3.20 5.69
C THR A 42 -21.91 3.95 5.18
N GLY A 43 -22.09 4.04 3.86
CA GLY A 43 -23.21 4.73 3.22
C GLY A 43 -23.03 6.25 3.15
N GLY A 44 -21.83 6.76 3.48
CA GLY A 44 -21.47 8.16 3.34
C GLY A 44 -21.22 8.59 1.88
N PRO A 45 -21.18 9.90 1.61
CA PRO A 45 -20.83 10.43 0.30
C PRO A 45 -19.38 10.11 -0.08
N LEU A 46 -19.12 10.01 -1.39
CA LEU A 46 -17.77 9.91 -1.94
C LEU A 46 -16.90 11.07 -1.43
N SER A 47 -15.65 10.77 -1.08
CA SER A 47 -14.68 11.79 -0.64
C SER A 47 -13.64 12.00 -1.74
N PRO A 48 -13.84 12.97 -2.65
CA PRO A 48 -12.94 13.23 -3.77
C PRO A 48 -11.67 13.96 -3.31
N ASP A 49 -10.62 13.83 -4.13
CA ASP A 49 -9.34 14.56 -3.99
C ASP A 49 -8.72 14.47 -2.59
N MET A 50 -8.54 13.23 -2.13
CA MET A 50 -7.90 12.93 -0.86
C MET A 50 -6.48 12.38 -1.08
N THR A 51 -5.61 12.63 -0.12
CA THR A 51 -4.34 11.96 0.04
C THR A 51 -4.41 10.99 1.22
N VAL A 52 -4.11 9.72 0.97
CA VAL A 52 -4.04 8.66 1.97
C VAL A 52 -2.58 8.28 2.20
N ILE A 53 -2.11 8.51 3.42
CA ILE A 53 -0.75 8.14 3.83
C ILE A 53 -0.84 6.84 4.62
N VAL A 54 -0.14 5.82 4.15
CA VAL A 54 0.01 4.53 4.80
C VAL A 54 1.42 4.42 5.34
N SER A 55 1.55 4.08 6.62
CA SER A 55 2.82 3.76 7.25
C SER A 55 2.77 2.32 7.71
N ASP A 56 3.75 1.53 7.27
CA ASP A 56 3.82 0.09 7.52
C ASP A 56 2.54 -0.62 7.03
N ARG A 57 1.67 -1.04 7.96
CA ARG A 57 0.43 -1.77 7.65
C ARG A 57 -0.84 -0.98 7.98
N ARG A 58 -0.72 0.31 8.32
CA ARG A 58 -1.85 1.12 8.81
C ARG A 58 -1.96 2.44 8.09
N ILE A 59 -3.19 2.91 7.97
CA ILE A 59 -3.47 4.25 7.46
C ILE A 59 -3.04 5.25 8.54
N ALA A 60 -1.98 6.00 8.26
CA ALA A 60 -1.44 7.01 9.16
C ALA A 60 -2.25 8.30 9.13
N ARG A 61 -2.67 8.75 7.93
CA ARG A 61 -3.42 9.98 7.70
C ARG A 61 -4.31 9.90 6.46
N ILE A 62 -5.43 10.61 6.50
CA ILE A 62 -6.32 10.86 5.37
C ILE A 62 -6.67 12.35 5.40
N GLU A 63 -6.25 13.09 4.39
CA GLU A 63 -6.39 14.55 4.35
C GLU A 63 -6.69 15.01 2.91
N PRO A 64 -7.36 16.16 2.70
CA PRO A 64 -7.52 16.72 1.35
C PRO A 64 -6.14 16.92 0.68
N SER A 65 -6.02 16.55 -0.60
CA SER A 65 -4.73 16.56 -1.30
C SER A 65 -4.05 17.93 -1.27
N ALA A 66 -4.83 19.01 -1.32
CA ALA A 66 -4.34 20.39 -1.27
C ALA A 66 -3.59 20.74 0.02
N SER A 67 -3.87 20.04 1.12
CA SER A 67 -3.31 20.33 2.45
C SER A 67 -2.45 19.19 3.02
N ALA A 68 -2.33 18.07 2.31
CA ALA A 68 -1.69 16.86 2.84
C ALA A 68 -0.17 16.87 2.62
N PRO A 69 0.66 17.01 3.68
CA PRO A 69 2.10 16.94 3.55
C PRO A 69 2.53 15.47 3.32
N VAL A 70 3.12 15.21 2.15
CA VAL A 70 3.70 13.90 1.84
C VAL A 70 5.04 13.74 2.58
N PRO A 71 5.24 12.69 3.40
CA PRO A 71 6.50 12.46 4.11
C PRO A 71 7.68 12.26 3.15
N ALA A 72 8.85 12.80 3.51
CA ALA A 72 10.07 12.61 2.73
C ALA A 72 10.46 11.13 2.68
N GLY A 73 10.72 10.61 1.48
CA GLY A 73 11.05 9.19 1.25
C GLY A 73 9.82 8.27 1.11
N ALA A 74 8.60 8.81 1.17
CA ALA A 74 7.41 8.03 0.86
C ALA A 74 7.36 7.67 -0.64
N GLN A 75 6.92 6.44 -0.93
CA GLN A 75 6.50 6.07 -2.28
C GLN A 75 5.23 6.84 -2.60
N VAL A 76 5.25 7.67 -3.63
CA VAL A 76 4.09 8.47 -4.04
C VAL A 76 3.45 7.84 -5.26
N ILE A 77 2.12 7.68 -5.19
CA ILE A 77 1.30 7.18 -6.29
C ILE A 77 0.23 8.22 -6.56
N ASP A 78 0.26 8.78 -7.76
CA ASP A 78 -0.79 9.65 -8.25
C ASP A 78 -2.00 8.80 -8.66
N ALA A 79 -3.09 8.96 -7.93
CA ALA A 79 -4.34 8.25 -8.09
C ALA A 79 -5.47 9.16 -8.58
N ALA A 80 -5.14 10.26 -9.26
CA ALA A 80 -6.11 11.14 -9.90
C ALA A 80 -7.07 10.36 -10.81
N GLY A 81 -8.38 10.57 -10.60
CA GLY A 81 -9.44 9.88 -11.34
C GLY A 81 -9.68 8.42 -10.94
N LYS A 82 -8.93 7.89 -9.97
CA LYS A 82 -9.08 6.52 -9.45
C LYS A 82 -9.86 6.51 -8.14
N TYR A 83 -10.33 5.32 -7.77
CA TYR A 83 -11.21 5.09 -6.63
C TYR A 83 -10.55 4.15 -5.63
N LEU A 84 -10.41 4.59 -4.38
CA LEU A 84 -9.86 3.78 -3.29
C LEU A 84 -11.00 3.16 -2.48
N ILE A 85 -10.94 1.86 -2.31
CA ILE A 85 -11.91 1.08 -1.52
C ILE A 85 -11.17 0.27 -0.44
N PRO A 86 -11.85 -0.08 0.66
CA PRO A 86 -11.30 -1.05 1.59
C PRO A 86 -11.21 -2.44 0.93
N GLY A 87 -10.09 -3.14 1.07
CA GLY A 87 -9.83 -4.42 0.41
C GLY A 87 -10.77 -5.55 0.85
N LEU A 88 -11.40 -5.42 2.01
CA LEU A 88 -12.39 -6.38 2.51
C LEU A 88 -13.74 -6.33 1.77
N TRP A 89 -13.91 -5.39 0.83
CA TRP A 89 -15.16 -5.19 0.10
C TRP A 89 -15.49 -6.32 -0.89
N ASP A 90 -14.52 -7.21 -1.19
CA ASP A 90 -14.69 -8.34 -2.12
C ASP A 90 -14.84 -9.71 -1.42
N MET A 91 -14.82 -9.76 -0.08
CA MET A 91 -15.13 -11.01 0.67
C MET A 91 -16.53 -11.04 1.29
N HIS A 92 -17.29 -9.94 1.22
CA HIS A 92 -18.68 -9.90 1.67
C HIS A 92 -19.60 -9.68 0.47
N VAL A 93 -20.28 -10.77 0.12
CA VAL A 93 -21.35 -10.84 -0.87
C VAL A 93 -22.18 -9.57 -0.83
N ARG A 94 -22.41 -8.97 -2.00
CA ARG A 94 -23.43 -7.93 -2.14
C ARG A 94 -24.72 -8.41 -1.48
N TRP A 95 -25.50 -7.50 -0.90
CA TRP A 95 -26.85 -7.14 -1.35
C TRP A 95 -27.39 -6.00 -0.50
N TYR A 96 -28.07 -5.07 -1.19
CA TYR A 96 -29.19 -4.34 -0.61
C TYR A 96 -30.19 -5.39 -0.14
N ASP A 97 -30.34 -5.56 1.17
CA ASP A 97 -31.57 -6.07 1.77
C ASP A 97 -31.57 -5.65 3.24
N GLU A 98 -32.52 -4.79 3.59
CA GLU A 98 -32.76 -4.27 4.94
C GLU A 98 -33.13 -5.36 5.98
N GLN A 99 -33.02 -6.65 5.63
CA GLN A 99 -33.36 -7.77 6.50
C GLN A 99 -32.14 -8.44 7.17
N LEU A 100 -30.90 -8.12 6.78
CA LEU A 100 -29.69 -8.74 7.38
C LEU A 100 -28.95 -7.91 8.44
N GLN A 101 -29.44 -6.73 8.83
CA GLN A 101 -28.82 -5.99 9.95
C GLN A 101 -28.80 -6.80 11.25
N ALA A 102 -29.76 -7.72 11.43
CA ALA A 102 -29.84 -8.57 12.60
C ALA A 102 -28.76 -9.66 12.69
N ALA A 103 -28.16 -10.08 11.57
CA ALA A 103 -27.27 -11.23 11.52
C ALA A 103 -25.77 -10.88 11.58
N THR A 104 -25.36 -9.67 11.17
CA THR A 104 -23.93 -9.30 11.10
C THR A 104 -23.61 -8.00 11.84
N ILE A 105 -24.48 -6.99 11.84
CA ILE A 105 -24.22 -5.69 12.49
C ILE A 105 -24.45 -5.74 14.00
N ASN A 106 -25.49 -6.45 14.44
CA ASN A 106 -25.79 -6.60 15.86
C ASN A 106 -24.69 -7.37 16.64
N PRO A 107 -24.11 -8.49 16.13
CA PRO A 107 -22.98 -9.11 16.82
C PRO A 107 -21.67 -8.31 16.69
N ALA A 108 -21.43 -7.57 15.61
CA ALA A 108 -20.25 -6.69 15.49
C ALA A 108 -20.28 -5.50 16.48
N ARG A 109 -21.47 -4.92 16.72
CA ARG A 109 -21.70 -3.94 17.79
C ARG A 109 -21.50 -4.55 19.18
N PHE A 110 -21.83 -5.83 19.35
CA PHE A 110 -21.66 -6.56 20.61
C PHE A 110 -20.21 -7.00 20.87
N MET A 111 -19.40 -7.24 19.83
CA MET A 111 -18.00 -7.68 19.93
C MET A 111 -16.97 -6.52 19.93
N GLY A 112 -17.41 -5.26 19.86
CA GLY A 112 -16.51 -4.10 19.87
C GLY A 112 -15.59 -4.00 18.64
N THR A 113 -15.86 -4.74 17.57
CA THR A 113 -15.02 -4.81 16.34
C THR A 113 -15.54 -4.02 15.16
N THR A 114 -16.64 -3.26 15.33
CA THR A 114 -17.24 -2.42 14.28
C THR A 114 -16.24 -1.44 13.66
N ASP A 115 -15.24 -0.99 14.43
CA ASP A 115 -14.32 0.06 13.99
C ASP A 115 -13.26 -0.41 12.98
N SER A 116 -13.10 -1.72 12.76
CA SER A 116 -11.99 -2.28 11.97
C SER A 116 -12.37 -2.87 10.61
N LEU A 117 -13.67 -3.02 10.29
CA LEU A 117 -14.11 -3.74 9.10
C LEU A 117 -14.85 -2.80 8.13
N GLY A 118 -14.53 -2.91 6.84
CA GLY A 118 -15.31 -2.29 5.75
C GLY A 118 -15.17 -0.78 5.58
N SER A 119 -14.18 -0.11 6.18
CA SER A 119 -14.04 1.34 6.02
C SER A 119 -12.60 1.82 5.95
N VAL A 120 -12.38 2.91 5.21
CA VAL A 120 -11.08 3.57 5.07
C VAL A 120 -11.01 4.65 6.14
N GLY A 121 -10.11 4.50 7.12
CA GLY A 121 -10.00 5.43 8.24
C GLY A 121 -8.64 5.41 8.89
N VAL A 122 -8.24 6.53 9.49
CA VAL A 122 -6.96 6.66 10.21
C VAL A 122 -6.87 5.62 11.33
N GLY A 123 -5.70 4.99 11.46
CA GLY A 123 -5.42 3.93 12.43
C GLY A 123 -5.84 2.52 11.99
N LYS A 124 -6.68 2.40 10.94
CA LYS A 124 -7.15 1.11 10.43
C LYS A 124 -6.08 0.39 9.60
N ALA A 125 -6.28 -0.91 9.40
CA ALA A 125 -5.43 -1.70 8.51
C ALA A 125 -5.50 -1.14 7.08
N ALA A 126 -4.34 -1.05 6.42
CA ALA A 126 -4.23 -0.50 5.07
C ALA A 126 -4.39 -1.58 3.99
N ASP A 127 -5.33 -2.51 4.19
CA ASP A 127 -5.74 -3.42 3.12
C ASP A 127 -6.68 -2.64 2.20
N LEU A 128 -6.15 -2.15 1.09
CA LEU A 128 -6.81 -1.20 0.21
C LEU A 128 -6.72 -1.67 -1.24
N VAL A 129 -7.76 -1.39 -2.01
CA VAL A 129 -7.76 -1.66 -3.46
C VAL A 129 -8.00 -0.35 -4.19
N LEU A 130 -7.15 -0.08 -5.17
CA LEU A 130 -7.25 1.06 -6.06
C LEU A 130 -7.87 0.61 -7.39
N LEU A 131 -8.94 1.28 -7.79
CA LEU A 131 -9.75 0.97 -8.96
C LEU A 131 -9.68 2.09 -10.00
N ASP A 132 -9.64 1.72 -11.27
CA ASP A 132 -9.72 2.66 -12.41
C ASP A 132 -11.13 3.17 -12.68
N ARG A 133 -12.15 2.51 -12.11
CA ARG A 133 -13.56 2.82 -12.37
C ARG A 133 -14.35 2.93 -11.08
N ASN A 134 -15.35 3.80 -11.09
CA ASN A 134 -16.23 4.01 -9.95
C ASN A 134 -16.98 2.71 -9.62
N PRO A 135 -16.77 2.09 -8.45
CA PRO A 135 -17.47 0.87 -8.09
C PRO A 135 -18.97 1.07 -7.82
N LEU A 136 -19.40 2.30 -7.52
CA LEU A 136 -20.81 2.62 -7.27
C LEU A 136 -21.66 2.61 -8.54
N ASP A 137 -21.05 2.80 -9.71
CA ASP A 137 -21.74 2.72 -11.01
C ASP A 137 -22.06 1.27 -11.40
N GLY A 138 -21.40 0.29 -10.76
CA GLY A 138 -21.70 -1.12 -10.91
C GLY A 138 -20.55 -2.02 -10.45
N ILE A 139 -20.89 -3.19 -9.90
CA ILE A 139 -19.87 -4.09 -9.30
C ILE A 139 -18.77 -4.52 -10.26
N ARG A 140 -19.05 -4.58 -11.56
CA ARG A 140 -18.03 -5.02 -12.54
C ARG A 140 -16.84 -4.05 -12.58
N ASN A 141 -17.00 -2.87 -12.00
CA ASN A 141 -15.93 -1.90 -11.86
C ASN A 141 -14.95 -2.28 -10.74
N THR A 142 -15.29 -3.18 -9.80
CA THR A 142 -14.34 -3.68 -8.80
C THR A 142 -13.28 -4.60 -9.37
N THR A 143 -13.46 -5.11 -10.60
CA THR A 143 -12.43 -5.90 -11.29
C THR A 143 -11.42 -5.03 -12.03
N ALA A 144 -11.68 -3.72 -12.15
CA ALA A 144 -10.76 -2.77 -12.78
C ALA A 144 -9.69 -2.33 -11.77
N ILE A 145 -8.95 -3.31 -11.25
CA ILE A 145 -7.94 -3.13 -10.20
C ILE A 145 -6.65 -2.62 -10.82
N ASP A 146 -6.23 -1.44 -10.40
CA ASP A 146 -4.97 -0.79 -10.76
C ASP A 146 -3.84 -1.16 -9.78
N GLY A 147 -4.19 -1.30 -8.49
CA GLY A 147 -3.25 -1.70 -7.46
C GLY A 147 -3.92 -2.16 -6.18
N VAL A 148 -3.17 -2.89 -5.37
CA VAL A 148 -3.61 -3.43 -4.08
C VAL A 148 -2.54 -3.15 -3.04
N MET A 149 -2.92 -2.51 -1.95
CA MET A 149 -2.13 -2.47 -0.73
C MET A 149 -2.53 -3.67 0.13
N PHE A 150 -1.61 -4.58 0.40
CA PHE A 150 -1.86 -5.76 1.22
C PHE A 150 -0.65 -6.07 2.09
N ASP A 151 -0.89 -6.29 3.39
CA ASP A 151 0.16 -6.59 4.37
C ASP A 151 1.35 -5.60 4.34
N GLY A 152 1.03 -4.32 4.16
CA GLY A 152 2.02 -3.23 4.10
C GLY A 152 2.83 -3.16 2.81
N ARG A 153 2.45 -3.93 1.79
CA ARG A 153 3.10 -3.93 0.48
C ARG A 153 2.16 -3.40 -0.58
N TRP A 154 2.65 -2.45 -1.36
CA TRP A 154 1.97 -2.01 -2.56
C TRP A 154 2.24 -2.99 -3.72
N LEU A 155 1.18 -3.50 -4.32
CA LEU A 155 1.20 -4.36 -5.50
C LEU A 155 0.54 -3.60 -6.65
N ASP A 156 1.33 -3.17 -7.61
CA ASP A 156 0.80 -2.59 -8.85
C ASP A 156 0.20 -3.66 -9.77
N ARG A 157 -0.50 -3.23 -10.82
CA ARG A 157 -1.08 -4.13 -11.83
C ARG A 157 -0.09 -5.15 -12.37
N ALA A 158 1.13 -4.72 -12.68
CA ALA A 158 2.16 -5.60 -13.24
C ALA A 158 2.63 -6.66 -12.24
N ALA A 159 2.74 -6.33 -10.95
CA ALA A 159 3.06 -7.25 -9.88
C ALA A 159 1.92 -8.25 -9.66
N LEU A 160 0.67 -7.79 -9.70
CA LEU A 160 -0.51 -8.65 -9.59
C LEU A 160 -0.56 -9.67 -10.73
N ASP A 161 -0.29 -9.24 -11.97
CA ASP A 161 -0.28 -10.13 -13.14
C ASP A 161 0.83 -11.19 -13.05
N LYS A 162 2.00 -10.80 -12.52
CA LYS A 162 3.10 -11.75 -12.26
C LYS A 162 2.73 -12.78 -11.20
N LEU A 163 2.10 -12.35 -10.10
CA LEU A 163 1.64 -13.24 -9.03
C LEU A 163 0.58 -14.22 -9.54
N LEU A 164 -0.39 -13.74 -10.32
CA LEU A 164 -1.39 -14.58 -10.95
C LEU A 164 -0.75 -15.64 -11.86
N ALA A 165 0.16 -15.22 -12.74
CA ALA A 165 0.86 -16.13 -13.63
C ALA A 165 1.73 -17.16 -12.87
N GLN A 166 2.29 -16.79 -11.70
CA GLN A 166 2.99 -17.73 -10.83
C GLN A 166 2.04 -18.74 -10.20
N ALA A 167 0.93 -18.28 -9.63
CA ALA A 167 -0.07 -19.14 -9.00
C ALA A 167 -0.64 -20.16 -9.99
N GLU A 168 -0.95 -19.73 -11.22
CA GLU A 168 -1.44 -20.62 -12.28
C GLU A 168 -0.42 -21.67 -12.73
N ARG A 169 0.89 -21.38 -12.63
CA ARG A 169 1.94 -22.35 -12.94
C ARG A 169 2.05 -23.39 -11.83
N THR A 170 2.03 -22.96 -10.57
CA THR A 170 2.07 -23.86 -9.41
C THR A 170 0.81 -24.74 -9.32
N ALA A 171 -0.36 -24.23 -9.69
CA ALA A 171 -1.60 -25.01 -9.69
C ALA A 171 -1.64 -26.07 -10.81
N ARG A 172 -0.78 -25.94 -11.84
CA ARG A 172 -0.67 -26.88 -12.97
C ARG A 172 0.47 -27.89 -12.81
N SER A 173 1.29 -27.78 -11.75
CA SER A 173 2.37 -28.72 -11.41
C SER A 173 1.94 -29.66 -10.30
#